data_AF-A0A3E2HMP4-F1
#
_entry.id   AF-A0A3E2HMP4-F1
#
_cell.length_a   1.000
_cell.length_b   1.000
_cell.length_c   1.000
_cell.angle_alpha   90.00
_cell.angle_beta   90.00
_cell.angle_gamma   90.00
#
_symmetry.space_group_name_H-M   'P 1'
#
loop_
_entity.id
_entity.type
_entity.pdbx_description
1 polymer ?
#
loop_
_entity_poly.entity_id
_entity_poly.type
_entity_poly.pdbx_seq_one_letter_code
_entity_poly.pdbx_strand_id
1 'polypeptide(L)'
;MPKRASRSASVKKRPVQQVFMGKTLSLSGDFGQDMSYRDMARLITMHGGTFVKDVTDDTVILISTLDDFKKKSSQVRKALKLRRSCTIVGVKWLIDSLPQSNAKKRFMPPKKYALNEQLRVDPKKELVDRKLHDIYTDSTGFKYEVKLHRYENEVKAHHEKYTLYLFQSRAAPHTYMTGAKFNKGYTPTVFYRDIMCRPKTLQDALQDFKKLFKNKTGVPWEQRLEKREGRKETEFVFEVPKLGRPVGELPVEYIMPEEWKF
;
A
#
# COMPACT_ATOMS: atom_id res chain seq x y z
N MET A 1 -66.77 12.32 -8.29
CA MET A 1 -65.36 12.21 -7.86
C MET A 1 -64.61 11.30 -8.83
N PRO A 2 -63.87 11.79 -9.84
CA PRO A 2 -63.07 10.90 -10.68
C PRO A 2 -61.68 10.66 -10.05
N LYS A 3 -61.28 9.39 -10.00
CA LYS A 3 -60.00 8.90 -9.45
C LYS A 3 -58.83 9.40 -10.32
N ARG A 4 -57.84 10.01 -9.67
CA ARG A 4 -56.61 10.54 -10.28
C ARG A 4 -55.66 9.38 -10.61
N ALA A 5 -55.42 9.12 -11.89
CA ALA A 5 -54.42 8.16 -12.34
C ALA A 5 -53.01 8.62 -11.95
N SER A 6 -52.24 7.76 -11.28
CA SER A 6 -50.84 8.00 -10.98
C SER A 6 -50.00 7.82 -12.24
N ARG A 7 -49.43 8.91 -12.75
CA ARG A 7 -48.38 8.85 -13.77
C ARG A 7 -47.08 8.40 -13.11
N SER A 8 -46.59 7.21 -13.46
CA SER A 8 -45.23 6.79 -13.12
C SER A 8 -44.25 7.69 -13.87
N ALA A 9 -43.48 8.50 -13.12
CA ALA A 9 -42.42 9.29 -13.69
C ALA A 9 -41.25 8.37 -14.06
N SER A 10 -40.92 8.26 -15.34
CA SER A 10 -39.70 7.59 -15.79
C SER A 10 -38.49 8.38 -15.28
N VAL A 11 -37.67 7.74 -14.45
CA VAL A 11 -36.40 8.31 -13.98
C VAL A 11 -35.48 8.47 -15.19
N LYS A 12 -35.36 9.69 -15.73
CA LYS A 12 -34.40 10.00 -16.79
C LYS A 12 -32.99 9.71 -16.29
N LYS A 13 -32.36 8.64 -16.78
CA LYS A 13 -30.95 8.32 -16.52
C LYS A 13 -30.09 9.50 -17.03
N ARG A 14 -29.36 10.16 -16.14
CA ARG A 14 -28.42 11.23 -16.52
C ARG A 14 -27.34 10.65 -17.46
N PRO A 15 -26.88 11.40 -18.48
CA PRO A 15 -25.85 10.92 -19.39
C PRO A 15 -24.54 10.64 -18.61
N VAL A 16 -23.90 9.52 -18.94
CA VAL A 16 -22.63 9.12 -18.33
C VAL A 16 -21.55 10.16 -18.64
N GLN A 17 -20.86 10.64 -17.60
CA GLN A 17 -19.90 11.73 -17.78
C GLN A 17 -18.64 11.25 -18.53
N GLN A 18 -18.26 11.97 -19.58
CA GLN A 18 -17.12 11.62 -20.44
C GLN A 18 -15.80 12.19 -19.89
N VAL A 19 -15.34 11.68 -18.74
CA VAL A 19 -14.14 12.21 -18.05
C VAL A 19 -12.82 11.86 -18.73
N PHE A 20 -12.79 10.82 -19.57
CA PHE A 20 -11.60 10.35 -20.29
C PHE A 20 -11.64 10.65 -21.79
N MET A 21 -12.55 11.52 -22.23
CA MET A 21 -12.71 11.86 -23.64
C MET A 21 -11.38 12.27 -24.29
N GLY A 22 -11.02 11.60 -25.39
CA GLY A 22 -9.79 11.86 -26.16
C GLY A 22 -8.50 11.43 -25.44
N LYS A 23 -8.59 10.54 -24.45
CA LYS A 23 -7.43 9.98 -23.75
C LYS A 23 -7.30 8.49 -24.07
N THR A 24 -6.07 8.07 -24.39
CA THR A 24 -5.72 6.66 -24.58
C THR A 24 -5.08 6.11 -23.32
N LEU A 25 -5.66 5.04 -22.77
CA LEU A 25 -5.24 4.43 -21.52
C LEU A 25 -4.93 2.95 -21.70
N SER A 26 -3.94 2.47 -20.95
CA SER A 26 -3.58 1.05 -20.88
C SER A 26 -3.49 0.58 -19.42
N LEU A 27 -3.51 -0.74 -19.23
CA LEU A 27 -3.47 -1.40 -17.93
C LEU A 27 -2.32 -2.42 -17.91
N SER A 28 -1.50 -2.44 -16.85
CA SER A 28 -0.41 -3.40 -16.69
C SER A 28 -0.24 -3.91 -15.25
N GLY A 29 -0.17 -5.22 -15.10
CA GLY A 29 -0.07 -5.91 -13.82
C GLY A 29 -1.33 -6.71 -13.48
N ASP A 30 -1.26 -7.47 -12.39
CA ASP A 30 -2.40 -8.21 -11.85
C ASP A 30 -3.17 -7.32 -10.86
N PHE A 31 -4.45 -7.10 -11.14
CA PHE A 31 -5.29 -6.18 -10.38
C PHE A 31 -6.24 -6.84 -9.37
N GLY A 32 -6.23 -8.17 -9.27
CA GLY A 32 -7.13 -8.92 -8.38
C GLY A 32 -8.58 -9.00 -8.89
N GLN A 33 -9.51 -9.36 -8.00
CA GLN A 33 -10.93 -9.58 -8.34
C GLN A 33 -11.83 -8.35 -8.17
N ASP A 34 -11.51 -7.47 -7.22
CA ASP A 34 -12.38 -6.33 -6.90
C ASP A 34 -12.49 -5.32 -8.05
N MET A 35 -11.45 -5.24 -8.88
CA MET A 35 -11.40 -4.41 -10.08
C MET A 35 -10.75 -5.21 -11.20
N SER A 36 -11.56 -6.04 -11.86
CA SER A 36 -11.04 -6.86 -12.96
C SER A 36 -10.55 -5.98 -14.12
N TYR A 37 -9.62 -6.53 -14.90
CA TYR A 37 -9.11 -5.88 -16.11
C TYR A 37 -10.26 -5.48 -17.07
N ARG A 38 -11.28 -6.34 -17.16
CA ARG A 38 -12.50 -6.11 -17.95
C ARG A 38 -13.31 -4.93 -17.40
N ASP A 39 -13.48 -4.85 -16.08
CA ASP A 39 -14.27 -3.78 -15.47
C ASP A 39 -13.58 -2.43 -15.62
N MET A 40 -12.25 -2.38 -15.44
CA MET A 40 -11.48 -1.17 -15.68
C MET A 40 -11.51 -0.73 -17.16
N ALA A 41 -11.32 -1.65 -18.10
CA ALA A 41 -11.42 -1.35 -19.53
C ALA A 41 -12.83 -0.84 -19.89
N ARG A 42 -13.88 -1.44 -19.31
CA ARG A 42 -15.26 -1.00 -19.47
C ARG A 42 -15.48 0.40 -18.89
N LEU A 43 -14.94 0.69 -17.72
CA LEU A 43 -15.04 2.03 -17.10
C LEU A 43 -14.34 3.09 -17.96
N ILE A 44 -13.13 2.80 -18.45
CA ILE A 44 -12.38 3.71 -19.34
C ILE A 44 -13.22 4.07 -20.57
N THR A 45 -13.72 3.05 -21.26
CA THR A 45 -14.50 3.21 -22.51
C THR A 45 -15.85 3.86 -22.28
N MET A 46 -16.59 3.46 -21.23
CA MET A 46 -17.88 4.05 -20.87
C MET A 46 -17.78 5.55 -20.55
N HIS A 47 -16.64 5.98 -20.03
CA HIS A 47 -16.33 7.38 -19.69
C HIS A 47 -15.55 8.11 -20.80
N GLY A 48 -15.55 7.58 -22.03
CA GLY A 48 -15.08 8.27 -23.24
C GLY A 48 -13.62 8.09 -23.59
N GLY A 49 -12.88 7.28 -22.83
CA GLY A 49 -11.49 6.97 -23.11
C GLY A 49 -11.31 5.84 -24.12
N THR A 50 -10.19 5.85 -24.81
CA THR A 50 -9.76 4.73 -25.65
C THR A 50 -8.93 3.77 -24.80
N PHE A 51 -9.39 2.53 -24.65
CA PHE A 51 -8.63 1.49 -23.98
C PHE A 51 -7.75 0.74 -24.99
N VAL A 52 -6.45 0.60 -24.71
CA VAL A 52 -5.52 -0.22 -25.48
C VAL A 52 -4.87 -1.26 -24.58
N LYS A 53 -4.78 -2.49 -25.10
CA LYS A 53 -4.24 -3.65 -24.34
C LYS A 53 -2.77 -3.44 -23.97
N ASP A 54 -1.99 -2.91 -24.90
CA ASP A 54 -0.58 -2.63 -24.73
C ASP A 54 -0.31 -1.14 -24.92
N VAL A 55 0.65 -0.60 -24.17
CA VAL A 55 1.10 0.78 -24.32
C VAL A 55 1.48 1.05 -25.78
N THR A 56 0.90 2.07 -26.38
CA THR A 56 1.23 2.65 -27.70
C THR A 56 1.83 4.03 -27.55
N ASP A 57 2.29 4.64 -28.64
CA ASP A 57 2.93 5.96 -28.60
C ASP A 57 1.95 7.08 -28.21
N ASP A 58 0.65 6.89 -28.48
CA ASP A 58 -0.44 7.80 -28.09
C ASP A 58 -0.96 7.56 -26.66
N THR A 59 -0.42 6.56 -25.94
CA THR A 59 -0.89 6.23 -24.59
C THR A 59 -0.49 7.32 -23.61
N VAL A 60 -1.49 8.01 -23.05
CA VAL A 60 -1.27 9.12 -22.11
C VAL A 60 -1.21 8.68 -20.66
N ILE A 61 -1.89 7.58 -20.31
CA ILE A 61 -1.90 7.03 -18.95
C ILE A 61 -1.71 5.52 -19.01
N LEU A 62 -0.72 5.02 -18.28
CA LEU A 62 -0.61 3.60 -17.94
C LEU A 62 -1.06 3.43 -16.49
N ILE A 63 -2.15 2.73 -16.26
CA ILE A 63 -2.54 2.31 -14.92
C ILE A 63 -1.80 1.02 -14.62
N SER A 64 -1.00 1.00 -13.56
CA SER A 64 -0.15 -0.14 -13.24
C SER A 64 -0.17 -0.45 -11.75
N THR A 65 0.17 -1.70 -11.39
CA THR A 65 0.43 -2.06 -10.00
C THR A 65 1.85 -1.66 -9.60
N LEU A 66 2.06 -1.45 -8.30
CA LEU A 66 3.38 -1.09 -7.77
C LEU A 66 4.42 -2.18 -8.06
N ASP A 67 4.02 -3.46 -8.01
CA ASP A 67 4.93 -4.58 -8.23
C ASP A 67 5.30 -4.72 -9.70
N ASP A 68 4.34 -4.55 -10.62
CA ASP A 68 4.63 -4.51 -12.05
C ASP A 68 5.56 -3.33 -12.41
N PHE A 69 5.33 -2.18 -11.78
CA PHE A 69 6.19 -1.01 -11.91
C PHE A 69 7.62 -1.23 -11.40
N LYS A 70 7.78 -1.92 -10.26
CA LYS A 70 9.09 -2.27 -9.69
C LYS A 70 9.83 -3.30 -10.53
N LYS A 71 9.13 -4.33 -11.02
CA LYS A 71 9.68 -5.37 -11.90
C LYS A 71 10.08 -4.82 -13.27
N LYS A 72 9.66 -3.60 -13.62
CA LYS A 72 9.90 -2.97 -14.93
C LYS A 72 9.43 -3.91 -16.04
N SER A 73 8.14 -4.25 -16.05
CA SER A 73 7.53 -5.02 -17.14
C SER A 73 7.74 -4.35 -18.50
N SER A 74 7.46 -5.09 -19.59
CA SER A 74 7.58 -4.58 -20.96
C SER A 74 6.74 -3.31 -21.17
N GLN A 75 5.50 -3.30 -20.69
CA GLN A 75 4.60 -2.15 -20.75
C GLN A 75 5.11 -0.96 -19.93
N VAL A 76 5.59 -1.20 -18.70
CA VAL A 76 6.17 -0.15 -17.85
C VAL A 76 7.41 0.45 -18.51
N ARG A 77 8.31 -0.37 -19.07
CA ARG A 77 9.49 0.10 -19.81
C ARG A 77 9.08 0.97 -21.00
N LYS A 78 8.06 0.56 -21.76
CA LYS A 78 7.56 1.34 -22.90
C LYS A 78 6.97 2.68 -22.45
N ALA A 79 6.11 2.68 -21.43
CA ALA A 79 5.56 3.92 -20.88
C ALA A 79 6.64 4.86 -20.33
N LEU A 80 7.68 4.35 -19.66
CA LEU A 80 8.81 5.15 -19.19
C LEU A 80 9.59 5.81 -20.35
N LYS A 81 9.70 5.16 -21.51
CA LYS A 81 10.35 5.73 -22.71
C LYS A 81 9.56 6.91 -23.27
N LEU A 82 8.24 6.91 -23.13
CA LEU A 82 7.36 8.01 -23.55
C LEU A 82 7.47 9.26 -22.66
N ARG A 83 8.16 9.16 -21.50
CA ARG A 83 8.50 10.27 -20.59
C ARG A 83 7.30 11.15 -20.21
N ARG A 84 7.22 12.37 -20.76
CA ARG A 84 6.18 13.37 -20.42
C ARG A 84 4.84 13.06 -21.09
N SER A 85 4.85 12.25 -22.15
CA SER A 85 3.65 11.89 -22.90
C SER A 85 2.81 10.84 -22.18
N CYS A 86 3.41 9.97 -21.36
CA CYS A 86 2.73 8.90 -20.63
C CYS A 86 3.01 8.97 -19.13
N THR A 87 1.97 9.11 -18.30
CA THR A 87 2.10 9.03 -16.84
C THR A 87 1.70 7.66 -16.32
N ILE A 88 2.54 7.05 -15.48
CA ILE A 88 2.25 5.74 -14.88
C ILE A 88 1.66 5.94 -13.48
N VAL A 89 0.40 5.53 -13.30
CA VAL A 89 -0.40 5.77 -12.07
C VAL A 89 -0.93 4.47 -11.48
N GLY A 90 -1.31 4.48 -10.20
CA GLY A 90 -2.05 3.38 -9.57
C GLY A 90 -3.56 3.43 -9.86
N VAL A 91 -4.27 2.32 -9.65
CA VAL A 91 -5.73 2.18 -9.90
C VAL A 91 -6.58 3.22 -9.17
N LYS A 92 -6.14 3.72 -8.00
CA LYS A 92 -6.88 4.76 -7.27
C LYS A 92 -7.11 6.02 -8.12
N TRP A 93 -6.19 6.35 -9.03
CA TRP A 93 -6.39 7.46 -9.96
C TRP A 93 -7.62 7.24 -10.85
N LEU A 94 -7.81 6.02 -11.35
CA LEU A 94 -8.97 5.66 -12.18
C LEU A 94 -10.25 5.83 -11.36
N ILE A 95 -10.31 5.23 -10.17
CA ILE A 95 -11.47 5.28 -9.27
C ILE A 95 -11.82 6.73 -8.89
N ASP A 96 -10.82 7.52 -8.48
CA ASP A 96 -11.01 8.92 -8.07
C ASP A 96 -11.40 9.83 -9.26
N SER A 97 -11.05 9.44 -10.50
CA SER A 97 -11.44 10.16 -11.71
C SER A 97 -12.88 9.87 -12.13
N LEU A 98 -13.50 8.82 -11.60
CA LEU A 98 -14.89 8.51 -11.88
C LEU A 98 -15.82 9.50 -11.16
N PRO A 99 -16.94 9.88 -11.78
CA PRO A 99 -17.90 10.76 -11.14
C PRO A 99 -18.56 10.08 -9.94
N GLN A 100 -18.47 10.69 -8.76
CA GLN A 100 -19.39 10.38 -7.67
C GLN A 100 -20.74 11.08 -7.92
N SER A 101 -21.83 10.53 -7.39
CA SER A 101 -23.22 10.80 -7.79
C SER A 101 -23.67 12.27 -7.84
N ASN A 102 -22.89 13.21 -7.28
CA ASN A 102 -23.13 14.66 -7.34
C ASN A 102 -21.88 15.52 -7.63
N ALA A 103 -20.76 14.92 -8.06
CA ALA A 103 -19.51 15.64 -8.29
C ALA A 103 -19.40 16.22 -9.71
N LYS A 104 -18.78 17.41 -9.83
CA LYS A 104 -18.39 18.02 -11.11
C LYS A 104 -17.45 17.07 -11.88
N LYS A 105 -17.53 17.09 -13.21
CA LYS A 105 -16.59 16.39 -14.12
C LYS A 105 -15.16 16.69 -13.71
N ARG A 106 -14.34 15.69 -13.38
CA ARG A 106 -12.93 15.90 -13.03
C ARG A 106 -12.07 14.75 -13.57
N PHE A 107 -11.33 15.04 -14.63
CA PHE A 107 -10.12 14.29 -14.94
C PHE A 107 -9.09 14.59 -13.85
N MET A 108 -8.76 13.60 -13.01
CA MET A 108 -7.86 13.85 -11.88
C MET A 108 -6.43 14.09 -12.36
N PRO A 109 -5.68 15.04 -11.79
CA PRO A 109 -4.28 15.27 -12.14
C PRO A 109 -3.42 14.01 -11.91
N PRO A 110 -2.90 13.35 -12.98
CA PRO A 110 -2.22 12.06 -12.85
C PRO A 110 -0.93 12.11 -12.02
N LYS A 111 -0.23 13.25 -12.05
CA LYS A 111 1.06 13.45 -11.35
C LYS A 111 0.99 13.14 -9.85
N LYS A 112 -0.13 13.45 -9.18
CA LYS A 112 -0.31 13.18 -7.73
C LYS A 112 -0.43 11.68 -7.41
N TYR A 113 -0.72 10.87 -8.42
CA TYR A 113 -0.93 9.43 -8.32
C TYR A 113 0.21 8.65 -9.00
N ALA A 114 1.24 9.34 -9.46
CA ALA A 114 2.31 8.74 -10.23
C ALA A 114 3.13 7.79 -9.34
N LEU A 115 3.31 6.56 -9.79
CA LEU A 115 3.95 5.50 -8.99
C LEU A 115 5.43 5.80 -8.70
N ASN A 116 6.08 6.57 -9.58
CA ASN A 116 7.45 7.05 -9.35
C ASN A 116 7.53 7.98 -8.13
N GLU A 117 6.57 8.89 -7.93
CA GLU A 117 6.53 9.75 -6.75
C GLU A 117 6.25 8.94 -5.49
N GLN A 118 5.36 7.95 -5.55
CA GLN A 118 5.09 7.04 -4.42
C GLN A 118 6.33 6.24 -3.98
N LEU A 119 7.21 5.88 -4.92
CA LEU A 119 8.49 5.23 -4.59
C LEU A 119 9.57 6.18 -4.11
N ARG A 120 9.51 7.47 -4.47
CA ARG A 120 10.46 8.50 -4.02
C ARG A 120 10.24 8.92 -2.57
N VAL A 121 9.05 8.66 -2.00
CA VAL A 121 8.79 8.89 -0.58
C VAL A 121 9.60 7.88 0.23
N ASP A 122 10.77 8.32 0.68
CA ASP A 122 11.59 7.60 1.66
C ASP A 122 10.80 7.52 2.97
N PRO A 123 10.35 6.32 3.38
CA PRO A 123 9.53 6.16 4.56
C PRO A 123 10.15 6.75 5.81
N LYS A 124 11.48 6.69 5.88
CA LYS A 124 12.25 7.11 7.04
C LYS A 124 12.24 8.63 7.13
N LYS A 125 12.35 9.36 6.02
CA LYS A 125 12.26 10.83 5.99
C LYS A 125 10.91 11.36 6.43
N GLU A 126 9.84 10.63 6.12
CA GLU A 126 8.49 11.01 6.56
C GLU A 126 8.28 10.74 8.06
N LEU A 127 8.97 9.78 8.65
CA LEU A 127 8.81 9.42 10.06
C LEU A 127 9.78 10.16 10.99
N VAL A 128 11.03 10.34 10.57
CA VAL A 128 12.12 10.95 11.34
C VAL A 128 13.15 11.66 10.45
N ASP A 129 13.91 12.60 11.01
CA ASP A 129 15.11 13.09 10.34
C ASP A 129 16.23 12.03 10.39
N ARG A 130 16.61 11.50 9.22
CA ARG A 130 17.66 10.49 9.03
C ARG A 130 19.06 10.97 9.44
N LYS A 131 19.29 12.27 9.54
CA LYS A 131 20.56 12.81 10.04
C LYS A 131 20.65 12.72 11.55
N LEU A 132 19.50 12.69 12.23
CA LEU A 132 19.38 12.73 13.69
C LEU A 132 19.03 11.37 14.28
N HIS A 133 18.49 10.44 13.48
CA HIS A 133 18.02 9.13 13.96
C HIS A 133 18.50 7.98 13.07
N ASP A 134 18.77 6.86 13.72
CA ASP A 134 19.02 5.57 13.10
C ASP A 134 17.93 4.56 13.50
N ILE A 135 17.92 3.39 12.86
CA ILE A 135 17.07 2.28 13.30
C ILE A 135 17.74 1.61 14.50
N TYR A 136 16.97 1.43 15.56
CA TYR A 136 17.44 0.71 16.74
C TYR A 136 17.86 -0.71 16.36
N THR A 137 19.04 -1.09 16.83
CA THR A 137 19.59 -2.44 16.69
C THR A 137 19.83 -2.97 18.09
N ASP A 138 19.26 -4.14 18.41
CA ASP A 138 19.47 -4.75 19.72
C ASP A 138 20.85 -5.41 19.84
N SER A 139 21.11 -5.97 21.02
CA SER A 139 22.37 -6.66 21.34
C SER A 139 22.65 -7.87 20.44
N THR A 140 21.63 -8.45 19.80
CA THR A 140 21.77 -9.57 18.86
C THR A 140 22.15 -9.12 17.44
N GLY A 141 22.17 -7.81 17.18
CA GLY A 141 22.37 -7.24 15.86
C GLY A 141 21.09 -7.17 15.02
N PHE A 142 19.91 -7.39 15.63
CA PHE A 142 18.63 -7.32 14.91
C PHE A 142 18.16 -5.88 14.76
N LYS A 143 17.89 -5.49 13.51
CA LYS A 143 17.35 -4.16 13.18
C LYS A 143 15.84 -4.16 13.28
N TYR A 144 15.29 -3.23 14.05
CA TYR A 144 13.85 -3.06 14.22
C TYR A 144 13.21 -2.32 13.02
N GLU A 145 13.39 -2.87 11.82
CA GLU A 145 12.65 -2.54 10.60
C GLU A 145 11.82 -3.77 10.20
N VAL A 146 10.68 -3.93 10.86
CA VAL A 146 9.86 -5.15 10.79
C VAL A 146 8.80 -5.01 9.71
N LYS A 147 8.79 -5.95 8.77
CA LYS A 147 7.82 -5.99 7.67
C LYS A 147 6.73 -7.00 7.99
N LEU A 148 5.48 -6.55 7.88
CA LEU A 148 4.31 -7.38 8.01
C LEU A 148 3.54 -7.41 6.70
N HIS A 149 3.04 -8.58 6.33
CA HIS A 149 2.36 -8.84 5.08
C HIS A 149 1.00 -9.43 5.35
N ARG A 150 -0.03 -8.92 4.69
CA ARG A 150 -1.34 -9.57 4.65
C ARG A 150 -1.64 -9.95 3.20
N TYR A 151 -1.98 -11.21 3.00
CA TYR A 151 -2.37 -11.77 1.73
C TYR A 151 -3.87 -12.07 1.80
N GLU A 152 -4.64 -11.56 0.84
CA GLU A 152 -6.07 -11.83 0.72
C GLU A 152 -6.23 -13.04 -0.22
N ASN A 153 -6.39 -14.22 0.36
CA ASN A 153 -6.43 -15.55 -0.27
C ASN A 153 -5.21 -15.98 -1.11
N GLU A 154 -4.97 -17.30 -1.15
CA GLU A 154 -3.82 -17.96 -1.78
C GLU A 154 -3.70 -17.74 -3.31
N VAL A 155 -4.69 -17.09 -3.92
CA VAL A 155 -4.76 -16.93 -5.38
C VAL A 155 -4.56 -15.48 -5.84
N LYS A 156 -4.66 -14.43 -5.01
CA LYS A 156 -4.71 -13.03 -5.51
C LYS A 156 -3.93 -12.01 -4.67
N ALA A 157 -2.90 -11.45 -5.29
CA ALA A 157 -1.88 -10.60 -4.70
C ALA A 157 -2.35 -9.16 -4.40
N HIS A 158 -3.21 -8.98 -3.40
CA HIS A 158 -3.29 -7.70 -2.71
C HIS A 158 -2.27 -7.68 -1.57
N HIS A 159 -1.06 -7.17 -1.84
CA HIS A 159 -0.02 -7.03 -0.83
C HIS A 159 -0.27 -5.80 0.03
N GLU A 160 -1.08 -5.97 1.08
CA GLU A 160 -1.05 -5.04 2.18
C GLU A 160 0.23 -5.24 2.99
N LYS A 161 0.97 -4.16 3.17
CA LYS A 161 2.28 -4.18 3.83
C LYS A 161 2.36 -3.11 4.90
N TYR A 162 2.48 -3.55 6.15
CA TYR A 162 2.99 -2.69 7.22
C TYR A 162 4.51 -2.80 7.29
N THR A 163 5.16 -1.68 7.59
CA THR A 163 6.55 -1.66 8.03
C THR A 163 6.63 -0.85 9.30
N LEU A 164 6.98 -1.55 10.38
CA LEU A 164 7.16 -1.03 11.73
C LEU A 164 8.62 -0.64 11.89
N TYR A 165 8.86 0.49 12.54
CA TYR A 165 10.19 1.01 12.82
C TYR A 165 10.31 1.36 14.30
N LEU A 166 11.44 1.02 14.90
CA LEU A 166 11.91 1.61 16.14
C LEU A 166 13.17 2.42 15.83
N PHE A 167 13.11 3.72 16.09
CA PHE A 167 14.18 4.66 15.83
C PHE A 167 14.93 4.99 17.13
N GLN A 168 16.22 5.29 17.00
CA GLN A 168 17.12 5.76 18.06
C GLN A 168 17.76 7.08 17.63
N SER A 169 17.78 8.10 18.49
CA SER A 169 18.48 9.35 18.22
C SER A 169 20.00 9.18 18.30
N ARG A 170 20.75 9.92 17.47
CA ARG A 170 22.21 9.97 17.50
C ARG A 170 22.76 10.82 18.63
N ALA A 171 22.00 11.83 19.05
CA ALA A 171 22.36 12.64 20.21
C ALA A 171 22.32 11.79 21.48
N ALA A 172 23.28 12.03 22.37
CA ALA A 172 23.28 11.50 23.72
C ALA A 172 22.66 12.54 24.68
N PRO A 173 21.82 12.13 25.65
CA PRO A 173 21.32 10.77 25.85
C PRO A 173 20.39 10.32 24.73
N HIS A 174 20.44 9.02 24.37
CA HIS A 174 19.62 8.47 23.31
C HIS A 174 18.12 8.53 23.68
N THR A 175 17.31 8.93 22.70
CA THR A 175 15.85 8.86 22.75
C THR A 175 15.36 7.92 21.67
N TYR A 176 14.19 7.32 21.90
CA TYR A 176 13.64 6.27 21.04
C TYR A 176 12.21 6.59 20.63
N MET A 177 11.82 6.17 19.43
CA MET A 177 10.48 6.42 18.89
C MET A 177 9.99 5.29 18.01
N THR A 178 8.70 4.97 18.09
CA THR A 178 8.07 3.94 17.26
C THR A 178 7.21 4.57 16.16
N GLY A 179 7.39 4.14 14.93
CA GLY A 179 6.60 4.60 13.78
C GLY A 179 6.19 3.46 12.86
N ALA A 180 5.18 3.70 12.02
CA ALA A 180 4.77 2.74 11.02
C ALA A 180 4.44 3.36 9.67
N LYS A 181 4.76 2.61 8.61
CA LYS A 181 4.32 2.85 7.24
C LYS A 181 3.35 1.76 6.83
N PHE A 182 2.24 2.13 6.23
CA PHE A 182 1.29 1.20 5.62
C PHE A 182 1.18 1.44 4.12
N ASN A 183 1.23 0.36 3.36
CA ASN A 183 0.97 0.35 1.93
C ASN A 183 -0.16 -0.63 1.65
N LYS A 184 -1.16 -0.18 0.92
CA LYS A 184 -2.25 -1.02 0.43
C LYS A 184 -2.38 -0.82 -1.07
N GLY A 185 -1.74 -1.70 -1.84
CA GLY A 185 -1.78 -1.71 -3.30
C GLY A 185 -1.86 -0.32 -3.95
N TYR A 186 -3.08 0.08 -4.29
CA TYR A 186 -3.42 1.27 -5.07
C TYR A 186 -3.51 2.59 -4.28
N THR A 187 -3.50 2.56 -2.94
CA THR A 187 -3.64 3.78 -2.13
C THR A 187 -2.29 4.44 -1.86
N PRO A 188 -2.26 5.78 -1.68
CA PRO A 188 -1.09 6.46 -1.13
C PRO A 188 -0.62 5.77 0.14
N THR A 189 0.70 5.78 0.34
CA THR A 189 1.31 5.34 1.60
C THR A 189 0.75 6.15 2.76
N VAL A 190 0.35 5.46 3.84
CA VAL A 190 -0.07 6.09 5.09
C VAL A 190 1.05 5.97 6.12
N PHE A 191 1.37 7.06 6.81
CA PHE A 191 2.35 7.12 7.88
C PHE A 191 1.66 7.32 9.22
N TYR A 192 1.97 6.48 10.19
CA TYR A 192 1.42 6.56 11.55
C TYR A 192 2.48 7.18 12.47
N ARG A 193 2.28 8.46 12.81
CA ARG A 193 3.19 9.28 13.64
C ARG A 193 2.58 9.72 14.98
N ASP A 194 1.28 10.00 15.01
CA ASP A 194 0.71 11.01 15.91
C ASP A 194 0.80 10.71 17.42
N ILE A 195 0.62 9.44 17.81
CA ILE A 195 0.62 9.03 19.23
C ILE A 195 1.91 8.31 19.64
N MET A 196 2.65 7.71 18.70
CA MET A 196 3.78 6.81 18.97
C MET A 196 5.16 7.39 18.60
N CYS A 197 5.24 8.36 17.68
CA CYS A 197 6.50 9.01 17.28
C CYS A 197 6.80 10.22 18.15
N ARG A 198 7.10 10.00 19.43
CA ARG A 198 7.66 11.05 20.31
C ARG A 198 8.89 10.52 21.02
N PRO A 199 9.89 11.37 21.33
CA PRO A 199 11.08 10.95 22.06
C PRO A 199 10.69 10.32 23.41
N LYS A 200 11.12 9.09 23.64
CA LYS A 200 10.86 8.31 24.85
C LYS A 200 12.09 7.51 25.28
N THR A 201 11.98 6.85 26.43
CA THR A 201 12.93 5.81 26.84
C THR A 201 12.87 4.62 25.90
N LEU A 202 13.94 3.80 25.87
CA LEU A 202 13.96 2.57 25.07
C LEU A 202 12.81 1.62 25.46
N GLN A 203 12.55 1.49 26.77
CA GLN A 203 11.51 0.62 27.30
C GLN A 203 10.12 1.02 26.81
N ASP A 204 9.77 2.31 26.92
CA ASP A 204 8.45 2.81 26.49
C ASP A 204 8.27 2.67 24.96
N ALA A 205 9.32 3.00 24.20
CA ALA A 205 9.27 2.88 22.74
C ALA A 205 9.14 1.42 22.29
N LEU A 206 9.80 0.47 22.98
CA LEU A 206 9.61 -0.97 22.77
C LEU A 206 8.20 -1.42 23.14
N GLN A 207 7.61 -0.93 24.23
CA GLN A 207 6.23 -1.25 24.57
C GLN A 207 5.25 -0.79 23.48
N ASP A 208 5.42 0.42 22.96
CA ASP A 208 4.63 0.92 21.84
C ASP A 208 4.81 0.05 20.59
N PHE A 209 6.04 -0.36 20.30
CA PHE A 209 6.35 -1.26 19.18
C PHE A 209 5.63 -2.61 19.33
N LYS A 210 5.73 -3.24 20.51
CA LYS A 210 5.07 -4.52 20.82
C LYS A 210 3.55 -4.40 20.73
N LYS A 211 2.98 -3.32 21.28
CA LYS A 211 1.54 -3.02 21.21
C LYS A 211 1.09 -2.85 19.75
N LEU A 212 1.85 -2.10 18.96
CA LEU A 212 1.53 -1.89 17.55
C LEU A 212 1.65 -3.18 16.73
N PHE A 213 2.68 -3.99 16.98
CA PHE A 213 2.83 -5.32 16.36
C PHE A 213 1.64 -6.21 16.69
N LYS A 214 1.32 -6.39 17.99
CA LYS A 214 0.19 -7.21 18.45
C LYS A 214 -1.15 -6.73 17.88
N ASN A 215 -1.36 -5.43 17.80
CA ASN A 215 -2.59 -4.87 17.21
C ASN A 215 -2.74 -5.18 15.72
N LYS A 216 -1.65 -5.42 14.98
CA LYS A 216 -1.69 -5.73 13.54
C LYS A 216 -1.65 -7.22 13.24
N THR A 217 -0.92 -8.00 14.05
CA THR A 217 -0.71 -9.44 13.81
C THR A 217 -1.61 -10.33 14.67
N GLY A 218 -2.17 -9.79 15.76
CA GLY A 218 -2.81 -10.59 16.81
C GLY A 218 -1.81 -11.44 17.63
N VAL A 219 -0.50 -11.34 17.35
CA VAL A 219 0.56 -12.12 18.02
C VAL A 219 1.34 -11.18 18.95
N PRO A 220 1.61 -11.54 20.22
CA PRO A 220 2.64 -10.88 21.01
C PRO A 220 4.00 -10.90 20.30
N TRP A 221 4.81 -9.84 20.47
CA TRP A 221 6.12 -9.77 19.81
C TRP A 221 7.06 -10.91 20.23
N GLU A 222 6.93 -11.37 21.46
CA GLU A 222 7.70 -12.48 22.04
C GLU A 222 7.40 -13.81 21.34
N GLN A 223 6.19 -13.97 20.80
CA GLN A 223 5.71 -15.18 20.12
C GLN A 223 5.82 -15.07 18.59
N ARG A 224 6.53 -14.06 18.08
CA ARG A 224 6.61 -13.73 16.63
C ARG A 224 7.15 -14.87 15.74
N LEU A 225 7.85 -15.84 16.32
CA LEU A 225 8.46 -16.97 15.60
C LEU A 225 7.61 -18.24 15.67
N GLU A 226 6.51 -18.24 16.43
CA GLU A 226 5.65 -19.41 16.57
C GLU A 226 4.79 -19.63 15.33
N LYS A 227 4.67 -20.90 14.91
CA LYS A 227 3.69 -21.30 13.90
C LYS A 227 2.30 -21.24 14.51
N ARG A 228 1.36 -20.58 13.83
CA ARG A 228 -0.05 -20.55 14.23
C ARG A 228 -0.96 -21.09 13.14
N GLU A 229 -1.80 -22.05 13.53
CA GLU A 229 -2.93 -22.52 12.74
C GLU A 229 -4.17 -21.66 13.04
N GLY A 230 -5.11 -21.55 12.09
CA GLY A 230 -6.38 -20.84 12.32
C GLY A 230 -6.30 -19.31 12.35
N ARG A 231 -5.36 -18.71 11.62
CA ARG A 231 -5.23 -17.24 11.48
C ARG A 231 -6.48 -16.61 10.87
N LYS A 232 -6.86 -15.42 11.34
CA LYS A 232 -7.92 -14.65 10.67
C LYS A 232 -7.34 -14.02 9.39
N GLU A 233 -8.12 -13.98 8.32
CA GLU A 233 -7.71 -13.36 7.06
C GLU A 233 -7.39 -11.86 7.21
N THR A 234 -7.90 -11.21 8.26
CA THR A 234 -7.65 -9.80 8.57
C THR A 234 -6.29 -9.52 9.21
N GLU A 235 -5.58 -10.52 9.70
CA GLU A 235 -4.32 -10.39 10.47
C GLU A 235 -3.09 -10.30 9.55
N PHE A 236 -2.12 -9.46 9.94
CA PHE A 236 -0.84 -9.38 9.25
C PHE A 236 0.15 -10.45 9.74
N VAL A 237 0.93 -11.00 8.82
CA VAL A 237 1.96 -12.02 9.09
C VAL A 237 3.33 -11.35 9.11
N PHE A 238 4.13 -11.66 10.14
CA PHE A 238 5.52 -11.25 10.22
C PHE A 238 6.38 -12.11 9.29
N GLU A 239 7.18 -11.47 8.43
CA GLU A 239 8.17 -12.17 7.62
C GLU A 239 9.43 -12.41 8.46
N VAL A 240 9.60 -13.65 8.93
CA VAL A 240 10.76 -14.04 9.75
C VAL A 240 12.04 -13.86 8.92
N PRO A 241 13.13 -13.31 9.49
CA PRO A 241 14.42 -13.23 8.81
C PRO A 241 14.88 -14.60 8.29
N LYS A 242 15.59 -14.60 7.16
CA LYS A 242 16.19 -15.83 6.61
C LYS A 242 17.11 -16.50 7.64
N LEU A 243 17.17 -17.83 7.60
CA LEU A 243 18.04 -18.64 8.46
C LEU A 243 19.47 -18.06 8.54
N GLY A 244 20.03 -18.02 9.75
CA GLY A 244 21.34 -17.43 10.03
C GLY A 244 21.36 -15.90 10.19
N ARG A 245 20.21 -15.22 10.09
CA ARG A 245 20.09 -13.79 10.45
C ARG A 245 19.57 -13.63 11.88
N PRO A 246 19.96 -12.55 12.59
CA PRO A 246 19.37 -12.23 13.89
C PRO A 246 17.85 -12.15 13.79
N VAL A 247 17.16 -12.68 14.80
CA VAL A 247 15.69 -12.63 14.93
C VAL A 247 15.23 -11.66 16.02
N GLY A 248 16.20 -10.99 16.65
CA GLY A 248 16.03 -10.07 17.76
C GLY A 248 16.04 -10.76 19.11
N GLU A 249 16.13 -9.97 20.17
CA GLU A 249 16.09 -10.48 21.55
C GLU A 249 14.85 -11.34 21.79
N LEU A 250 15.09 -12.50 22.41
CA LEU A 250 14.06 -13.46 22.82
C LEU A 250 14.02 -13.47 24.35
N PRO A 251 12.83 -13.69 24.96
CA PRO A 251 12.75 -13.94 26.40
C PRO A 251 13.71 -15.06 26.80
N VAL A 252 14.32 -14.95 27.98
CA VAL A 252 15.28 -15.94 28.49
C VAL A 252 14.69 -17.37 28.51
N GLU A 253 13.40 -17.47 28.79
CA GLU A 253 12.66 -18.74 28.86
C GLU A 253 12.14 -19.23 27.49
N TYR A 254 12.41 -18.49 26.40
CA TYR A 254 11.86 -18.82 25.09
C TYR A 254 12.63 -20.00 24.47
N ILE A 255 11.90 -21.09 24.21
CA ILE A 255 12.43 -22.26 23.52
C ILE A 255 12.22 -22.06 22.02
N MET A 256 13.33 -21.86 21.30
CA MET A 256 13.29 -21.69 19.85
C MET A 256 12.82 -22.98 19.15
N PRO A 257 11.84 -22.92 18.22
CA PRO A 257 11.38 -24.09 17.48
C PRO A 257 12.53 -24.75 16.69
N GLU A 258 12.48 -26.06 16.51
CA GLU A 258 13.59 -26.84 15.90
C GLU A 258 13.99 -26.37 14.50
N GLU A 259 13.02 -25.97 13.69
CA GLU A 259 13.21 -25.39 12.36
C GLU A 259 14.03 -24.08 12.31
N TRP A 260 14.28 -23.47 13.47
CA TRP A 260 15.11 -22.27 13.63
C TRP A 260 16.40 -22.54 14.42
N LYS A 261 16.61 -23.75 14.94
CA LYS A 261 17.86 -24.15 15.57
C LYS A 261 18.93 -24.32 14.48
N PHE A 262 20.12 -23.78 14.74
CA PHE A 262 21.26 -23.75 13.83
C PHE A 262 21.74 -25.14 13.45
#